data_AF-A0A961TYD8-F1
#
_entry.id   AF-A0A961TYD8-F1
#
_cell.length_a   1.000
_cell.length_b   1.000
_cell.length_c   1.000
_cell.angle_alpha   90.00
_cell.angle_beta   90.00
_cell.angle_gamma   90.00
#
_symmetry.space_group_name_H-M   'P 1'
#
loop_
_entity.id
_entity.type
_entity.pdbx_description
1 polymer ?
#
loop_
_entity_poly.entity_id
_entity_poly.type
_entity_poly.pdbx_seq_one_letter_code
_entity_poly.pdbx_strand_id
1 'polypeptide(L)'
;MAWHPAENRYQSMKYNRTGASGLKLPAISLGLWHNFGDDTPHQTKRAICQRAFDLGITHFDLANNYGPPPGSAEEAFGEILRTDFASLRDEIIVSSKAGYGMWP
;
A
#
# COMPACT_ATOMS: atom_id res chain seq x y z
N MET A 1 1.93 -20.77 -4.48
CA MET A 1 1.25 -20.95 -3.16
C MET A 1 0.52 -19.66 -2.84
N ALA A 2 -0.63 -19.74 -2.19
CA ALA A 2 -1.30 -18.55 -1.67
C ALA A 2 -0.40 -17.91 -0.59
N TRP A 3 -0.26 -16.59 -0.62
CA TRP A 3 0.47 -15.86 0.41
C TRP A 3 -0.42 -15.75 1.65
N HIS A 4 0.19 -15.89 2.83
CA HIS A 4 -0.45 -15.62 4.12
C HIS A 4 0.44 -14.61 4.87
N PRO A 5 -0.17 -13.61 5.53
CA PRO A 5 0.60 -12.61 6.24
C PRO A 5 1.33 -13.23 7.44
N ALA A 6 2.54 -12.76 7.71
CA ALA A 6 3.31 -13.20 8.86
C ALA A 6 2.50 -13.02 10.16
N GLU A 7 2.40 -14.08 10.96
CA GLU A 7 1.61 -14.08 12.21
C GLU A 7 2.15 -13.07 13.23
N ASN A 8 3.44 -12.78 13.17
CA ASN A 8 4.15 -11.87 14.06
C ASN A 8 4.26 -10.43 13.52
N ARG A 9 3.59 -10.07 12.41
CA ARG A 9 3.71 -8.75 11.75
C ARG A 9 3.47 -7.55 12.67
N TYR A 10 2.69 -7.71 13.73
CA TYR A 10 2.37 -6.63 14.69
C TYR A 10 3.33 -6.53 15.88
N GLN A 11 4.31 -7.43 16.02
CA GLN A 11 5.14 -7.52 17.23
C GLN A 11 6.27 -6.48 17.26
N SER A 12 6.81 -6.10 16.10
CA SER A 12 8.00 -5.24 16.00
C SER A 12 7.71 -3.82 15.51
N MET A 13 6.71 -3.63 14.66
CA MET A 13 6.36 -2.31 14.13
C MET A 13 5.82 -1.39 15.24
N LYS A 14 6.36 -0.17 15.33
CA LYS A 14 5.83 0.87 16.21
C LYS A 14 4.66 1.57 15.54
N TYR A 15 3.52 1.70 16.24
CA TYR A 15 2.34 2.41 15.75
C TYR A 15 2.14 3.72 16.54
N ASN A 16 2.23 4.87 15.85
CA ASN A 16 2.16 6.21 16.43
C ASN A 16 0.79 6.84 16.18
N ARG A 17 0.24 7.57 17.16
CA ARG A 17 -0.99 8.36 16.94
C ARG A 17 -0.75 9.48 15.93
N THR A 18 -1.75 9.73 15.09
CA THR A 18 -1.74 10.87 14.16
C THR A 18 -2.32 12.11 14.84
N GLY A 19 -1.44 12.92 15.42
CA GLY A 19 -1.85 14.07 16.24
C GLY A 19 -2.71 13.63 17.44
N ALA A 20 -3.80 14.36 17.70
CA ALA A 20 -4.74 14.07 18.79
C ALA A 20 -5.82 13.02 18.42
N SER A 21 -5.66 12.30 17.30
CA SER A 21 -6.69 11.37 16.81
C SER A 21 -6.59 9.95 17.41
N GLY A 22 -7.62 9.15 17.15
CA GLY A 22 -7.63 7.70 17.41
C GLY A 22 -6.78 6.87 16.45
N LEU A 23 -6.50 7.41 15.25
CA LEU A 23 -5.83 6.69 14.17
C LEU A 23 -4.33 6.55 14.47
N LYS A 24 -3.83 5.32 14.43
CA LYS A 24 -2.41 5.02 14.53
C LYS A 24 -1.85 4.65 13.17
N LEU A 25 -0.74 5.28 12.77
CA LEU A 25 0.03 4.89 11.59
C LEU A 25 1.28 4.12 12.01
N PRO A 26 1.74 3.17 11.18
CA PRO A 26 3.04 2.55 11.39
C PRO A 26 4.14 3.63 11.31
N ALA A 27 5.21 3.48 12.08
CA ALA A 27 6.34 4.40 12.07
C ALA A 27 7.01 4.51 10.69
N ILE A 28 6.83 3.49 9.86
CA ILE A 28 7.21 3.46 8.44
C ILE A 28 5.95 3.16 7.63
N SER A 29 5.64 4.00 6.64
CA SER A 29 4.57 3.77 5.65
C SER A 29 5.17 3.51 4.27
N LEU A 30 4.42 2.85 3.38
CA LEU A 30 4.87 2.58 2.01
C LEU A 30 4.17 3.50 1.01
N GLY A 31 4.94 4.32 0.28
CA GLY A 31 4.43 5.12 -0.84
C GLY A 31 4.59 4.40 -2.18
N LEU A 32 3.57 4.51 -3.04
CA LEU A 32 3.49 3.81 -4.34
C LEU A 32 3.80 4.72 -5.53
N TRP A 33 4.56 5.81 -5.31
CA TRP A 33 4.86 6.78 -6.35
C TRP A 33 5.63 6.19 -7.54
N HIS A 34 6.65 5.37 -7.26
CA HIS A 34 7.44 4.65 -8.27
C HIS A 34 7.40 3.15 -8.02
N ASN A 35 7.72 2.35 -9.05
CA ASN A 35 7.74 0.89 -9.05
C ASN A 35 6.35 0.22 -9.03
N PHE A 36 5.28 1.01 -9.12
CA PHE A 36 3.90 0.49 -9.17
C PHE A 36 3.19 0.81 -10.50
N GLY A 37 3.87 1.49 -11.43
CA GLY A 37 3.40 1.70 -12.79
C GLY A 37 3.54 0.49 -13.71
N ASP A 38 3.00 0.56 -14.92
CA ASP A 38 3.03 -0.52 -15.93
C ASP A 38 4.45 -0.85 -16.41
N ASP A 39 5.39 0.05 -16.17
CA ASP A 39 6.82 -0.14 -16.38
C ASP A 39 7.45 -1.17 -15.42
N THR A 40 6.73 -1.60 -14.38
CA THR A 40 7.20 -2.54 -13.37
C THR A 40 6.41 -3.85 -13.41
N PRO A 41 7.07 -5.03 -13.39
CA PRO A 41 6.38 -6.31 -13.34
C PRO A 41 5.44 -6.43 -12.13
N HIS A 42 4.19 -6.88 -12.36
CA HIS A 42 3.18 -6.98 -11.30
C HIS A 42 3.61 -7.88 -10.13
N GLN A 43 4.40 -8.93 -10.39
CA GLN A 43 4.95 -9.80 -9.34
C GLN A 43 5.87 -9.03 -8.37
N THR A 44 6.64 -8.07 -8.86
CA THR A 44 7.49 -7.21 -8.03
C THR A 44 6.63 -6.32 -7.14
N LYS A 45 5.59 -5.70 -7.70
CA LYS A 45 4.62 -4.87 -6.94
C LYS A 45 3.99 -5.68 -5.79
N ARG A 46 3.53 -6.90 -6.09
CA ARG A 46 2.98 -7.84 -5.11
C ARG A 46 3.98 -8.17 -4.01
N ALA A 47 5.20 -8.55 -4.38
CA ALA A 47 6.24 -8.92 -3.41
C ALA A 47 6.59 -7.77 -2.45
N ILE A 48 6.65 -6.52 -2.96
CA ILE A 48 6.88 -5.34 -2.14
C ILE A 48 5.72 -5.15 -1.15
N CYS A 49 4.47 -5.19 -1.61
CA CYS A 49 3.31 -5.02 -0.74
C CYS A 49 3.21 -6.10 0.34
N GLN A 50 3.36 -7.36 -0.04
CA GLN A 50 3.34 -8.50 0.88
C GLN A 50 4.44 -8.35 1.95
N ARG A 51 5.67 -8.03 1.52
CA ARG A 51 6.78 -7.85 2.46
C ARG A 51 6.56 -6.68 3.40
N ALA A 52 6.01 -5.57 2.92
CA ALA A 52 5.66 -4.43 3.76
C ALA A 52 4.65 -4.81 4.84
N PHE A 53 3.59 -5.54 4.47
CA PHE A 53 2.59 -5.97 5.43
C PHE A 53 3.12 -7.02 6.42
N ASP A 54 3.98 -7.95 5.98
CA ASP A 54 4.68 -8.91 6.85
C ASP A 54 5.58 -8.21 7.88
N LEU A 55 6.05 -7.00 7.58
CA LEU A 55 6.83 -6.15 8.49
C LEU A 55 5.95 -5.23 9.35
N GLY A 56 4.63 -5.35 9.28
CA GLY A 56 3.68 -4.53 10.03
C GLY A 56 3.40 -3.16 9.43
N ILE A 57 3.86 -2.87 8.21
CA ILE A 57 3.48 -1.63 7.51
C ILE A 57 2.02 -1.76 7.07
N THR A 58 1.12 -1.04 7.76
CA THR A 58 -0.33 -1.06 7.51
C THR A 58 -0.83 0.15 6.72
N HIS A 59 0.04 1.07 6.34
CA HIS A 59 -0.34 2.25 5.56
C HIS A 59 0.33 2.25 4.18
N PHE A 60 -0.51 2.25 3.14
CA PHE A 60 -0.14 2.33 1.74
C PHE A 60 -0.64 3.64 1.15
N ASP A 61 0.29 4.44 0.66
CA ASP A 61 0.07 5.81 0.23
C ASP A 61 0.14 5.92 -1.30
N LEU A 62 -0.94 6.41 -1.91
CA LEU A 62 -1.10 6.56 -3.35
C LEU A 62 -1.46 7.99 -3.74
N ALA A 63 -1.54 8.25 -5.05
CA ALA A 63 -2.16 9.44 -5.61
C ALA A 63 -2.69 9.10 -7.01
N ASN A 64 -3.66 9.89 -7.48
CA ASN A 64 -4.32 9.69 -8.77
C ASN A 64 -3.34 9.55 -9.95
N ASN A 65 -2.23 10.30 -9.94
CA ASN A 65 -1.26 10.30 -11.03
C ASN A 65 -0.02 9.44 -10.80
N TYR A 66 0.02 8.61 -9.76
CA TYR A 66 1.10 7.65 -9.57
C TYR A 66 1.09 6.57 -10.66
N GLY A 67 2.27 6.14 -11.08
CA GLY A 67 2.48 5.33 -12.28
C GLY A 67 3.96 5.27 -12.67
N PRO A 68 4.34 5.29 -13.97
CA PRO A 68 3.53 5.58 -15.17
C PRO A 68 2.80 4.35 -15.78
N PRO A 69 1.71 4.55 -16.55
CA PRO A 69 1.00 5.82 -16.79
C PRO A 69 0.22 6.31 -15.54
N PRO A 70 -0.21 7.58 -15.48
CA PRO A 70 -1.05 8.07 -14.38
C PRO A 70 -2.25 7.14 -14.12
N GLY A 71 -2.45 6.74 -12.86
CA GLY A 71 -3.52 5.83 -12.43
C GLY A 71 -3.10 4.35 -12.35
N SER A 72 -2.07 3.92 -13.08
CA SER A 72 -1.65 2.50 -13.10
C SER A 72 -1.19 1.98 -11.74
N ALA A 73 -0.66 2.84 -10.87
CA ALA A 73 -0.32 2.45 -9.50
C ALA A 73 -1.57 2.12 -8.66
N GLU A 74 -2.66 2.88 -8.84
CA GLU A 74 -3.93 2.62 -8.14
C GLU A 74 -4.58 1.34 -8.67
N GLU A 75 -4.57 1.12 -9.98
CA GLU A 75 -5.07 -0.12 -10.59
C GLU A 75 -4.30 -1.35 -10.10
N ALA A 76 -2.96 -1.28 -10.11
CA ALA A 76 -2.12 -2.36 -9.65
C ALA A 76 -2.33 -2.66 -8.16
N PHE A 77 -2.47 -1.63 -7.31
CA PHE A 77 -2.76 -1.83 -5.89
C PHE A 77 -4.18 -2.35 -5.66
N GLY A 78 -5.16 -1.95 -6.48
CA GLY A 78 -6.52 -2.49 -6.47
C GLY A 78 -6.55 -4.00 -6.75
N GLU A 79 -5.73 -4.48 -7.69
CA GLU A 79 -5.55 -5.91 -7.95
C GLU A 79 -4.99 -6.65 -6.72
N ILE A 80 -3.96 -6.09 -6.08
CA ILE A 80 -3.32 -6.65 -4.89
C ILE A 80 -4.32 -6.71 -3.72
N LEU A 81 -5.10 -5.64 -3.53
CA LEU A 81 -6.15 -5.59 -2.51
C LEU A 81 -7.21 -6.67 -2.73
N ARG A 82 -7.64 -6.87 -3.98
CA ARG A 82 -8.67 -7.86 -4.33
C ARG A 82 -8.19 -9.30 -4.22
N THR A 83 -6.91 -9.55 -4.45
CA THR A 83 -6.35 -10.91 -4.53
C THR A 83 -5.64 -11.31 -3.24
N ASP A 84 -4.55 -10.63 -2.90
CA ASP A 84 -3.66 -11.00 -1.79
C ASP A 84 -4.17 -10.49 -0.44
N PHE A 85 -4.82 -9.31 -0.43
CA PHE A 85 -5.30 -8.67 0.82
C PHE A 85 -6.83 -8.72 0.98
N ALA A 86 -7.52 -9.62 0.27
CA ALA A 86 -8.98 -9.65 0.19
C ALA A 86 -9.67 -9.69 1.57
N SER A 87 -9.13 -10.46 2.51
CA SER A 87 -9.63 -10.58 3.89
C SER A 87 -8.92 -9.69 4.90
N LEU A 88 -8.05 -8.78 4.45
CA LEU A 88 -7.16 -7.98 5.30
C LEU A 88 -7.41 -6.47 5.17
N ARG A 89 -8.39 -6.05 4.37
CA ARG A 89 -8.65 -4.63 4.08
C ARG A 89 -8.87 -3.79 5.34
N ASP A 90 -9.52 -4.32 6.37
CA ASP A 90 -9.80 -3.58 7.61
C ASP A 90 -8.55 -3.39 8.49
N GLU A 91 -7.47 -4.14 8.23
CA GLU A 91 -6.16 -3.96 8.86
C GLU A 91 -5.28 -2.94 8.10
N ILE A 92 -5.76 -2.40 6.97
CA ILE A 92 -4.99 -1.57 6.04
C ILE A 92 -5.59 -0.16 5.92
N ILE A 93 -4.72 0.83 6.04
CA ILE A 93 -5.00 2.24 5.76
C ILE A 93 -4.52 2.53 4.34
N VAL A 94 -5.42 3.05 3.52
CA VAL A 94 -5.15 3.43 2.13
C VAL A 94 -5.42 4.92 1.98
N SER A 95 -4.50 5.64 1.35
CA SER A 95 -4.71 7.05 1.00
C SER A 95 -4.53 7.25 -0.51
N SER A 96 -5.24 8.24 -1.05
CA SER A 96 -5.01 8.77 -2.39
C SER A 96 -5.13 10.30 -2.36
N LYS A 97 -4.73 10.96 -3.44
CA LYS A 97 -4.54 12.42 -3.53
C LYS A 97 -4.89 12.92 -4.91
N ALA A 98 -5.30 14.19 -4.98
CA ALA A 98 -5.51 14.93 -6.22
C ALA A 98 -4.98 16.37 -6.06
N GLY A 99 -4.55 16.99 -7.16
CA GLY A 99 -4.08 18.39 -7.18
C GLY A 99 -3.00 18.68 -8.22
N TYR A 100 -2.27 17.65 -8.67
CA TYR A 100 -1.34 17.74 -9.80
C TYR A 100 -2.02 17.33 -11.11
N GLY A 101 -1.36 17.58 -12.24
CA GLY A 101 -1.83 17.15 -13.56
C GLY A 101 -2.09 15.64 -13.58
N MET A 102 -3.32 15.26 -13.94
CA MET A 102 -3.79 13.88 -14.06
C MET A 102 -4.35 13.63 -15.46
N TRP A 103 -5.15 14.56 -15.98
CA TRP A 103 -5.67 14.58 -17.34
C TRP A 103 -5.58 16.02 -17.92
N PRO A 104 -5.64 16.19 -19.26
CA PRO A 104 -5.69 17.50 -19.92
C PRO A 104 -6.90 18.36 -19.56
#